data_AF-A1SH13-F1
#
_entry.id   AF-A1SH13-F1
#
_cell.length_a   1.000
_cell.length_b   1.000
_cell.length_c   1.000
_cell.angle_alpha   90.00
_cell.angle_beta   90.00
_cell.angle_gamma   90.00
#
_symmetry.space_group_name_H-M   'P 1'
#
loop_
_entity.id
_entity.type
_entity.pdbx_description
1 polymer ?
#
loop_
_entity_poly.entity_id
_entity_poly.type
_entity_poly.pdbx_seq_one_letter_code
_entity_poly.pdbx_strand_id
1 'polypeptide(L)'
;MYGTNGRQLREELTTLLRQHRIQQRLGGPGSQSIPVTTTPEQREDLGQLIQRYRYAALAWCLHAVVAADPRPGLQDTSSRGPAEELRFRLTRSINMSNAGMPSLDDLSKPQDFAMVESWRQVARAAVFGEHDFPGLMDQGRLSYAERMTVLKDAAEVTRGLVVLDKRYENIPGWIPIRERARLDRVAQACATFARDVEPDYSVDHKGWRPPSATIDGGPLPGIGGVLQAEHNMLVHLSKFPTALNLRRVMDGQRIVSHEAARRAPNVAPELIEKWLEREQTYKRLIDETRDVGGLIGHGGLAAAEAANAVSRLRRVHVDEISTPEPLRDLDKLFTRTDARVAAIIEQGVAERLYFVSVKAPRIVDGTGHLVSPGRERYVPIHLPVQTDLLATTRHQLQPPPVAPVAPTAANDGRDLLNESIHHRPPPRSGPNAAR
;
A
#
# COMPACT_ATOMS: atom_id res chain seq x y z
N MET A 1 -3.09 -2.46 2.09
CA MET A 1 -2.31 -2.97 0.94
C MET A 1 -3.25 -3.75 0.08
N TYR A 2 -3.30 -3.40 -1.21
CA TYR A 2 -4.25 -3.97 -2.16
C TYR A 2 -4.19 -5.50 -2.19
N GLY A 3 -2.98 -6.08 -2.21
CA GLY A 3 -2.80 -7.52 -2.24
C GLY A 3 -3.35 -8.24 -1.01
N THR A 4 -3.27 -7.65 0.18
CA THR A 4 -3.76 -8.26 1.43
C THR A 4 -5.29 -8.30 1.46
N ASN A 5 -5.92 -7.14 1.25
CA ASN A 5 -7.38 -7.02 1.28
C ASN A 5 -8.01 -7.76 0.09
N GLY A 6 -7.44 -7.64 -1.11
CA GLY A 6 -7.87 -8.35 -2.30
C GLY A 6 -7.74 -9.86 -2.18
N ARG A 7 -6.66 -10.37 -1.57
CA ARG A 7 -6.51 -11.81 -1.29
C ARG A 7 -7.60 -12.33 -0.35
N GLN A 8 -7.78 -11.67 0.81
CA GLN A 8 -8.79 -12.08 1.78
C GLN A 8 -10.20 -12.08 1.16
N LEU A 9 -10.51 -11.06 0.36
CA LEU A 9 -11.78 -10.97 -0.36
C LEU A 9 -11.96 -12.15 -1.34
N ARG A 10 -10.93 -12.50 -2.12
CA ARG A 10 -10.98 -13.64 -3.07
C ARG A 10 -11.10 -14.99 -2.36
N GLU A 11 -10.37 -15.20 -1.27
CA GLU A 11 -10.39 -16.44 -0.47
C GLU A 11 -11.78 -16.71 0.13
N GLU A 12 -12.40 -15.69 0.73
CA GLU A 12 -13.72 -15.82 1.34
C GLU A 12 -14.83 -15.95 0.27
N LEU A 13 -14.74 -15.23 -0.85
CA LEU A 13 -15.65 -15.44 -1.97
C LEU A 13 -15.52 -16.83 -2.58
N THR A 14 -14.30 -17.35 -2.71
CA THR A 14 -14.04 -18.73 -3.15
C THR A 14 -14.70 -19.73 -2.20
N THR A 15 -14.57 -19.52 -0.89
CA THR A 15 -15.23 -20.32 0.15
C THR A 15 -16.74 -20.31 -0.02
N LEU A 16 -17.35 -19.13 -0.19
CA LEU A 16 -18.80 -18.99 -0.43
C LEU A 16 -19.25 -19.66 -1.74
N LEU A 17 -18.48 -19.55 -2.82
CA LEU A 17 -18.78 -20.15 -4.12
C LEU A 17 -18.71 -21.68 -4.12
N ARG A 18 -17.97 -22.27 -3.18
CA ARG A 18 -17.93 -23.73 -2.96
C ARG A 18 -19.08 -24.22 -2.06
N GLN A 19 -19.77 -23.31 -1.38
CA GLN A 19 -20.92 -23.67 -0.54
C GLN A 19 -22.21 -23.81 -1.38
N HIS A 20 -22.96 -24.85 -1.08
CA HIS A 20 -24.27 -25.16 -1.65
C HIS A 20 -25.30 -25.34 -0.54
N ARG A 21 -26.59 -25.39 -0.92
CA ARG A 21 -27.75 -25.58 -0.02
C ARG A 21 -27.83 -24.48 1.04
N ILE A 22 -27.99 -23.24 0.56
CA ILE A 22 -27.92 -22.03 1.37
C ILE A 22 -28.93 -22.05 2.53
N GLN A 23 -30.18 -22.41 2.26
CA GLN A 23 -31.22 -22.55 3.30
C GLN A 23 -30.81 -23.47 4.46
N GLN A 24 -30.27 -24.65 4.14
CA GLN A 24 -29.83 -25.62 5.14
C GLN A 24 -28.66 -25.10 5.98
N ARG A 25 -27.74 -24.34 5.38
CA ARG A 25 -26.59 -23.75 6.09
C ARG A 25 -26.96 -22.58 7.00
N LEU A 26 -28.13 -21.98 6.80
CA LEU A 26 -28.73 -20.98 7.68
C LEU A 26 -29.69 -21.61 8.71
N GLY A 27 -29.61 -22.92 8.93
CA GLY A 27 -30.50 -23.64 9.86
C GLY A 27 -31.93 -23.83 9.37
N GLY A 28 -32.19 -23.54 8.09
CA GLY A 28 -33.48 -23.74 7.44
C GLY A 28 -33.72 -25.17 6.93
N PRO A 29 -34.90 -25.42 6.34
CA PRO A 29 -35.26 -26.74 5.83
C PRO A 29 -34.32 -27.17 4.70
N GLY A 30 -33.94 -28.45 4.72
CA GLY A 30 -33.02 -29.04 3.76
C GLY A 30 -33.30 -30.52 3.54
N SER A 31 -32.35 -31.39 3.90
CA SER A 31 -32.60 -32.84 3.93
C SER A 31 -33.39 -33.22 5.18
N GLN A 32 -34.25 -34.24 5.09
CA GLN A 32 -35.05 -34.77 6.22
C GLN A 32 -34.21 -35.16 7.44
N SER A 33 -32.91 -35.37 7.26
CA SER A 33 -31.95 -35.77 8.30
C SER A 33 -31.36 -34.63 9.14
N ILE A 34 -31.58 -33.36 8.78
CA ILE A 34 -31.02 -32.21 9.51
C ILE A 34 -32.17 -31.39 10.11
N PRO A 35 -32.21 -31.21 11.44
CA PRO A 35 -33.27 -30.44 12.08
C PRO A 35 -33.19 -28.97 11.70
N VAL A 36 -34.35 -28.33 11.57
CA VAL A 36 -34.45 -26.88 11.37
C VAL A 36 -34.13 -26.21 12.70
N THR A 37 -33.11 -25.34 12.70
CA THR A 37 -32.63 -24.63 13.89
C THR A 37 -32.95 -23.14 13.90
N THR A 38 -33.50 -22.60 12.79
CA THR A 38 -33.89 -21.18 12.68
C THR A 38 -35.35 -21.00 12.31
N THR A 39 -35.94 -19.88 12.74
CA THR A 39 -37.26 -19.44 12.27
C THR A 39 -37.17 -18.75 10.90
N PRO A 40 -38.29 -18.59 10.16
CA PRO A 40 -38.31 -17.79 8.93
C PRO A 40 -37.85 -16.35 9.14
N GLU A 41 -38.27 -15.71 10.24
CA GLU A 41 -37.90 -14.34 10.62
C GLU A 41 -36.39 -14.21 10.86
N GLN A 42 -35.79 -15.13 11.63
CA GLN A 42 -34.34 -15.15 11.84
C GLN A 42 -33.58 -15.31 10.52
N ARG A 43 -34.10 -16.11 9.57
CA ARG A 43 -33.49 -16.25 8.24
C ARG A 43 -33.63 -15.00 7.39
N GLU A 44 -34.71 -14.26 7.56
CA GLU A 44 -34.89 -12.96 6.92
C GLU A 44 -33.87 -11.94 7.43
N ASP A 45 -33.67 -11.85 8.75
CA ASP A 45 -32.67 -10.98 9.36
C ASP A 45 -31.25 -11.30 8.87
N LEU A 46 -30.88 -12.59 8.84
CA LEU A 46 -29.61 -13.05 8.27
C LEU A 46 -29.50 -12.71 6.78
N GLY A 47 -30.60 -12.86 6.03
CA GLY A 47 -30.69 -12.48 4.62
C GLY A 47 -30.45 -11.00 4.40
N GLN A 48 -31.02 -10.13 5.23
CA GLN A 48 -30.81 -8.68 5.17
C GLN A 48 -29.35 -8.31 5.51
N LEU A 49 -28.76 -8.98 6.52
CA LEU A 49 -27.37 -8.77 6.89
C LEU A 49 -26.40 -9.17 5.76
N ILE A 50 -26.61 -10.35 5.15
CA ILE A 50 -25.82 -10.79 3.99
C ILE A 50 -25.95 -9.79 2.82
N GLN A 51 -27.13 -9.20 2.62
CA GLN A 51 -27.31 -8.20 1.57
C GLN A 51 -26.49 -6.92 1.81
N ARG A 52 -26.32 -6.49 3.07
CA ARG A 52 -25.41 -5.38 3.42
C ARG A 52 -23.95 -5.75 3.19
N TYR A 53 -23.55 -6.98 3.54
CA TYR A 53 -22.21 -7.47 3.24
C TYR A 53 -21.91 -7.54 1.73
N ARG A 54 -22.89 -8.02 0.94
CA ARG A 54 -22.84 -8.00 -0.53
C ARG A 54 -22.73 -6.57 -1.07
N TYR A 55 -23.42 -5.61 -0.48
CA TYR A 55 -23.35 -4.20 -0.87
C TYR A 55 -21.91 -3.67 -0.77
N ALA A 56 -21.22 -3.92 0.36
CA ALA A 56 -19.82 -3.50 0.53
C ALA A 56 -18.90 -4.10 -0.54
N ALA A 57 -19.09 -5.37 -0.89
CA ALA A 57 -18.31 -6.01 -1.96
C ALA A 57 -18.59 -5.38 -3.35
N LEU A 58 -19.84 -5.03 -3.65
CA LEU A 58 -20.18 -4.32 -4.89
C LEU A 58 -19.58 -2.92 -4.93
N ALA A 59 -19.58 -2.20 -3.81
CA ALA A 59 -18.95 -0.89 -3.69
C ALA A 59 -17.43 -0.97 -3.93
N TRP A 60 -16.76 -1.97 -3.36
CA TRP A 60 -15.35 -2.23 -3.63
C TRP A 60 -15.08 -2.49 -5.11
N CYS A 61 -15.91 -3.30 -5.80
CA CYS A 61 -15.78 -3.50 -7.25
C CYS A 61 -15.91 -2.18 -8.01
N LEU A 62 -16.87 -1.32 -7.64
CA LEU A 62 -17.06 -0.03 -8.28
C LEU A 62 -15.83 0.86 -8.10
N HIS A 63 -15.29 0.97 -6.88
CA HIS A 63 -14.10 1.76 -6.61
C HIS A 63 -12.87 1.21 -7.35
N ALA A 64 -12.71 -0.11 -7.43
CA ALA A 64 -11.64 -0.75 -8.20
C ALA A 64 -11.72 -0.41 -9.70
N VAL A 65 -12.91 -0.50 -10.30
CA VAL A 65 -13.11 -0.12 -11.72
C VAL A 65 -12.82 1.35 -11.94
N VAL A 66 -13.24 2.24 -11.03
CA VAL A 66 -12.95 3.68 -11.12
C VAL A 66 -11.46 3.97 -11.03
N ALA A 67 -10.74 3.32 -10.10
CA ALA A 67 -9.30 3.51 -9.93
C ALA A 67 -8.48 2.95 -11.10
N ALA A 68 -8.97 1.87 -11.73
CA ALA A 68 -8.29 1.19 -12.81
C ALA A 68 -8.69 1.67 -14.22
N ASP A 69 -9.64 2.60 -14.34
CA ASP A 69 -10.16 3.05 -15.63
C ASP A 69 -9.01 3.59 -16.52
N PRO A 70 -8.76 2.98 -17.70
CA PRO A 70 -7.71 3.45 -18.59
C PRO A 70 -8.05 4.80 -19.26
N ARG A 71 -9.32 5.22 -19.27
CA ARG A 71 -9.81 6.44 -19.95
C ARG A 71 -10.73 7.27 -19.05
N PRO A 72 -10.23 7.83 -17.93
CA PRO A 72 -11.07 8.66 -17.06
C PRO A 72 -11.53 9.92 -17.81
N GLY A 73 -12.84 10.05 -18.03
CA GLY A 73 -13.45 11.31 -18.48
C GLY A 73 -13.78 11.47 -19.98
N LEU A 74 -13.65 10.44 -20.82
CA LEU A 74 -14.16 10.49 -22.19
C LEU A 74 -15.66 10.12 -22.21
N GLN A 75 -16.52 11.09 -21.90
CA GLN A 75 -17.98 10.93 -21.96
C GLN A 75 -18.56 10.89 -23.39
N ASP A 76 -17.72 10.99 -24.43
CA ASP A 76 -18.16 11.47 -25.74
C ASP A 76 -17.88 10.51 -26.91
N THR A 77 -18.15 9.21 -26.72
CA THR A 77 -18.33 8.30 -27.86
C THR A 77 -19.56 7.42 -27.63
N SER A 78 -20.33 7.20 -28.69
CA SER A 78 -21.61 6.46 -28.71
C SER A 78 -21.53 4.98 -28.29
N SER A 79 -20.37 4.50 -27.85
CA SER A 79 -20.12 3.15 -27.35
C SER A 79 -19.22 3.19 -26.12
N ARG A 80 -19.79 2.94 -24.93
CA ARG A 80 -19.03 2.76 -23.69
C ARG A 80 -18.05 1.59 -23.83
N GLY A 81 -16.81 1.79 -23.36
CA GLY A 81 -15.84 0.69 -23.27
C GLY A 81 -16.21 -0.35 -22.19
N PRO A 82 -15.57 -1.54 -22.17
CA PRO A 82 -15.90 -2.59 -21.20
C PRO A 82 -15.82 -2.14 -19.73
N ALA A 83 -14.81 -1.36 -19.36
CA ALA A 83 -14.66 -0.81 -18.01
C ALA A 83 -15.76 0.21 -17.65
N GLU A 84 -16.09 1.11 -18.57
CA GLU A 84 -17.10 2.14 -18.37
C GLU A 84 -18.52 1.55 -18.27
N GLU A 85 -18.84 0.55 -19.11
CA GLU A 85 -20.12 -0.14 -19.01
C GLU A 85 -20.21 -0.96 -17.71
N LEU A 86 -19.11 -1.58 -17.25
CA LEU A 86 -19.08 -2.26 -15.96
C LEU A 86 -19.32 -1.29 -14.80
N ARG A 87 -18.62 -0.15 -14.81
CA ARG A 87 -18.82 0.94 -13.85
C ARG A 87 -20.28 1.39 -13.81
N PHE A 88 -20.86 1.68 -14.98
CA PHE A 88 -22.26 2.11 -15.10
C PHE A 88 -23.23 1.09 -14.50
N ARG A 89 -23.04 -0.21 -14.80
CA ARG A 89 -23.91 -1.28 -14.30
C ARG A 89 -23.75 -1.52 -12.80
N LEU A 90 -22.53 -1.43 -12.26
CA LEU A 90 -22.27 -1.50 -10.83
C LEU A 90 -22.93 -0.34 -10.09
N THR A 91 -22.72 0.90 -10.54
CA THR A 91 -23.40 2.09 -9.98
C THR A 91 -24.91 1.93 -9.98
N ARG A 92 -25.49 1.48 -11.10
CA ARG A 92 -26.93 1.26 -11.20
C ARG A 92 -27.42 0.17 -10.24
N SER A 93 -26.66 -0.92 -10.09
CA SER A 93 -27.01 -2.03 -9.19
C SER A 93 -26.98 -1.60 -7.72
N ILE A 94 -25.97 -0.80 -7.34
CA ILE A 94 -25.83 -0.21 -6.01
C ILE A 94 -26.97 0.76 -5.72
N ASN A 95 -27.25 1.71 -6.63
CA ASN A 95 -28.30 2.71 -6.44
C ASN A 95 -29.71 2.12 -6.40
N MET A 96 -29.91 0.94 -6.99
CA MET A 96 -31.19 0.21 -6.97
C MET A 96 -31.28 -0.79 -5.81
N SER A 97 -30.22 -0.93 -5.02
CA SER A 97 -30.24 -1.75 -3.81
C SER A 97 -30.90 -0.97 -2.67
N ASN A 98 -31.79 -1.63 -1.94
CA ASN A 98 -32.31 -1.09 -0.68
C ASN A 98 -31.40 -1.46 0.51
N ALA A 99 -30.35 -2.26 0.28
CA ALA A 99 -29.34 -2.51 1.29
C ALA A 99 -28.36 -1.33 1.33
N GLY A 100 -28.01 -0.87 2.53
CA GLY A 100 -26.94 0.10 2.75
C GLY A 100 -25.61 -0.56 3.09
N MET A 101 -24.58 0.26 3.29
CA MET A 101 -23.31 -0.20 3.86
C MET A 101 -23.53 -0.88 5.23
N PRO A 102 -22.78 -1.96 5.53
CA PRO A 102 -22.81 -2.56 6.85
C PRO A 102 -22.28 -1.58 7.90
N SER A 103 -22.90 -1.58 9.08
CA SER A 103 -22.44 -0.76 10.20
C SER A 103 -21.13 -1.30 10.80
N LEU A 104 -20.45 -0.50 11.62
CA LEU A 104 -19.27 -0.97 12.36
C LEU A 104 -19.60 -2.15 13.28
N ASP A 105 -20.82 -2.17 13.83
CA ASP A 105 -21.32 -3.27 14.65
C ASP A 105 -21.45 -4.57 13.83
N ASP A 106 -22.06 -4.47 12.64
CA ASP A 106 -22.20 -5.58 11.68
C ASP A 106 -20.83 -6.15 11.28
N LEU A 107 -19.80 -5.30 11.17
CA LEU A 107 -18.45 -5.70 10.76
C LEU A 107 -17.60 -6.24 11.92
N SER A 108 -17.86 -5.81 13.15
CA SER A 108 -17.03 -6.17 14.31
C SER A 108 -17.49 -7.45 15.00
N LYS A 109 -18.80 -7.72 15.04
CA LYS A 109 -19.38 -8.89 15.71
C LYS A 109 -19.19 -10.18 14.89
N PRO A 110 -18.50 -11.21 15.43
CA PRO A 110 -18.44 -12.53 14.81
C PRO A 110 -19.84 -13.13 14.64
N GLN A 111 -20.01 -13.94 13.59
CA GLN A 111 -21.31 -14.54 13.25
C GLN A 111 -21.31 -16.04 13.57
N ASP A 112 -22.43 -16.54 14.12
CA ASP A 112 -22.56 -17.93 14.55
C ASP A 112 -22.59 -18.92 13.37
N PHE A 113 -23.13 -18.49 12.23
CA PHE A 113 -23.17 -19.29 11.01
C PHE A 113 -21.90 -19.03 10.19
N ALA A 114 -21.10 -20.09 9.96
CA ALA A 114 -19.86 -20.00 9.19
C ALA A 114 -20.01 -19.32 7.80
N MET A 115 -21.16 -19.49 7.15
CA MET A 115 -21.46 -18.82 5.88
C MET A 115 -21.61 -17.31 6.04
N VAL A 116 -22.32 -16.88 7.08
CA VAL A 116 -22.55 -15.45 7.38
C VAL A 116 -21.23 -14.83 7.84
N GLU A 117 -20.40 -15.59 8.56
CA GLU A 117 -19.04 -15.18 8.93
C GLU A 117 -18.15 -14.97 7.68
N SER A 118 -18.17 -15.88 6.71
CA SER A 118 -17.46 -15.65 5.43
C SER A 118 -17.96 -14.40 4.71
N TRP A 119 -19.27 -14.13 4.69
CA TRP A 119 -19.80 -12.86 4.14
C TRP A 119 -19.32 -11.64 4.93
N ARG A 120 -19.26 -11.72 6.26
CA ARG A 120 -18.70 -10.65 7.09
C ARG A 120 -17.24 -10.40 6.75
N GLN A 121 -16.44 -11.44 6.56
CA GLN A 121 -15.02 -11.31 6.18
C GLN A 121 -14.86 -10.71 4.78
N VAL A 122 -15.71 -11.09 3.80
CA VAL A 122 -15.78 -10.43 2.49
C VAL A 122 -16.05 -8.93 2.67
N ALA A 123 -17.05 -8.57 3.48
CA ALA A 123 -17.41 -7.17 3.70
C ALA A 123 -16.30 -6.39 4.41
N ARG A 124 -15.64 -6.97 5.42
CA ARG A 124 -14.48 -6.37 6.09
C ARG A 124 -13.35 -6.11 5.11
N ALA A 125 -12.97 -7.12 4.33
CA ALA A 125 -11.93 -7.00 3.32
C ALA A 125 -12.27 -5.93 2.27
N ALA A 126 -13.53 -5.87 1.84
CA ALA A 126 -14.03 -4.84 0.92
C ALA A 126 -13.92 -3.43 1.52
N VAL A 127 -14.45 -3.20 2.73
CA VAL A 127 -14.41 -1.89 3.40
C VAL A 127 -12.99 -1.42 3.67
N PHE A 128 -12.11 -2.28 4.18
CA PHE A 128 -10.70 -1.92 4.36
C PHE A 128 -9.98 -1.72 3.03
N GLY A 129 -10.37 -2.47 2.00
CA GLY A 129 -9.87 -2.35 0.63
C GLY A 129 -10.23 -1.03 -0.05
N GLU A 130 -11.32 -0.36 0.34
CA GLU A 130 -11.67 0.95 -0.21
C GLU A 130 -10.57 2.00 0.03
N HIS A 131 -9.90 1.92 1.17
CA HIS A 131 -8.77 2.80 1.49
C HIS A 131 -7.57 2.57 0.58
N ASP A 132 -7.45 1.40 -0.07
CA ASP A 132 -6.34 1.14 -0.97
C ASP A 132 -6.40 2.01 -2.24
N PHE A 133 -7.59 2.41 -2.71
CA PHE A 133 -7.74 3.11 -3.99
C PHE A 133 -7.18 4.53 -4.00
N PRO A 134 -7.39 5.40 -2.99
CA PRO A 134 -6.64 6.65 -2.86
C PRO A 134 -5.12 6.44 -2.90
N GLY A 135 -4.61 5.45 -2.17
CA GLY A 135 -3.18 5.10 -2.17
C GLY A 135 -2.67 4.60 -3.53
N LEU A 136 -3.52 3.92 -4.32
CA LEU A 136 -3.22 3.53 -5.70
C LEU A 136 -3.22 4.73 -6.67
N MET A 137 -3.94 5.81 -6.35
CA MET A 137 -3.96 7.05 -7.13
C MET A 137 -2.80 8.00 -6.78
N ASP A 138 -2.36 8.02 -5.51
CA ASP A 138 -1.32 8.93 -5.01
C ASP A 138 0.12 8.46 -5.30
N GLN A 139 0.38 7.15 -5.43
CA GLN A 139 1.73 6.57 -5.60
C GLN A 139 2.31 6.66 -7.03
N GLY A 140 1.84 7.60 -7.83
CA GLY A 140 2.11 7.63 -9.27
C GLY A 140 1.16 6.70 -10.03
N ARG A 141 0.69 7.16 -11.19
CA ARG A 141 -0.32 6.46 -12.00
C ARG A 141 0.04 4.99 -12.17
N LEU A 142 -0.86 4.09 -11.79
CA LEU A 142 -0.78 2.67 -12.12
C LEU A 142 -0.37 2.49 -13.58
N SER A 143 0.58 1.58 -13.82
CA SER A 143 0.96 1.14 -15.15
C SER A 143 -0.27 0.56 -15.86
N TYR A 144 -0.24 0.51 -17.19
CA TYR A 144 -1.38 -0.04 -17.93
C TYR A 144 -1.65 -1.50 -17.57
N ALA A 145 -0.60 -2.32 -17.36
CA ALA A 145 -0.72 -3.72 -16.94
C ALA A 145 -1.28 -3.86 -15.52
N GLU A 146 -0.86 -2.99 -14.57
CA GLU A 146 -1.42 -2.96 -13.21
C GLU A 146 -2.90 -2.58 -13.22
N ARG A 147 -3.30 -1.60 -14.06
CA ARG A 147 -4.72 -1.25 -14.24
C ARG A 147 -5.53 -2.42 -14.78
N MET A 148 -5.04 -3.12 -15.80
CA MET A 148 -5.75 -4.29 -16.33
C MET A 148 -5.86 -5.39 -15.28
N THR A 149 -4.84 -5.58 -14.44
CA THR A 149 -4.89 -6.53 -13.32
C THR A 149 -6.00 -6.18 -12.31
N VAL A 150 -6.07 -4.92 -11.87
CA VAL A 150 -7.12 -4.45 -10.94
C VAL A 150 -8.51 -4.54 -11.59
N LEU A 151 -8.61 -4.22 -12.88
CA LEU A 151 -9.87 -4.28 -13.63
C LEU A 151 -10.38 -5.73 -13.77
N LYS A 152 -9.49 -6.68 -14.05
CA LYS A 152 -9.79 -8.12 -14.08
C LYS A 152 -10.27 -8.60 -12.71
N ASP A 153 -9.56 -8.24 -11.64
CA ASP A 153 -9.93 -8.59 -10.26
C ASP A 153 -11.36 -8.10 -9.93
N ALA A 154 -11.68 -6.84 -10.24
CA ALA A 154 -13.01 -6.27 -10.01
C ALA A 154 -14.11 -6.99 -10.82
N ALA A 155 -13.80 -7.34 -12.07
CA ALA A 155 -14.71 -8.05 -12.95
C ALA A 155 -14.98 -9.49 -12.45
N GLU A 156 -13.95 -10.24 -12.06
CA GLU A 156 -14.10 -11.61 -11.55
C GLU A 156 -14.85 -11.64 -10.21
N VAL A 157 -14.54 -10.72 -9.29
CA VAL A 157 -15.29 -10.55 -8.03
C VAL A 157 -16.77 -10.26 -8.32
N THR A 158 -17.07 -9.36 -9.28
CA THR A 158 -18.45 -9.05 -9.68
C THR A 158 -19.18 -10.29 -10.19
N ARG A 159 -18.53 -11.12 -11.00
CA ARG A 159 -19.10 -12.39 -11.49
C ARG A 159 -19.38 -13.36 -10.35
N GLY A 160 -18.45 -13.48 -9.40
CA GLY A 160 -18.65 -14.28 -8.17
C GLY A 160 -19.89 -13.84 -7.39
N LEU A 161 -20.05 -12.52 -7.19
CA LEU A 161 -21.22 -11.95 -6.51
C LEU A 161 -22.53 -12.22 -7.27
N VAL A 162 -22.53 -12.19 -8.60
CA VAL A 162 -23.70 -12.54 -9.42
C VAL A 162 -24.07 -14.02 -9.26
N VAL A 163 -23.08 -14.92 -9.26
CA VAL A 163 -23.33 -16.36 -9.03
C VAL A 163 -23.91 -16.60 -7.64
N LEU A 164 -23.35 -15.96 -6.61
CA LEU A 164 -23.86 -16.04 -5.25
C LEU A 164 -25.27 -15.46 -5.14
N ASP A 165 -25.53 -14.31 -5.75
CA ASP A 165 -26.87 -13.70 -5.76
C ASP A 165 -27.97 -14.66 -6.23
N LYS A 166 -27.67 -15.45 -7.27
CA LYS A 166 -28.58 -16.50 -7.75
C LYS A 166 -28.77 -17.61 -6.75
N ARG A 167 -27.71 -18.05 -6.06
CA ARG A 167 -27.82 -19.16 -5.09
C ARG A 167 -28.62 -18.78 -3.85
N TYR A 168 -28.66 -17.49 -3.53
CA TYR A 168 -29.28 -16.95 -2.32
C TYR A 168 -30.72 -16.48 -2.56
N GLU A 169 -31.25 -16.61 -3.78
CA GLU A 169 -32.58 -16.11 -4.18
C GLU A 169 -33.75 -16.71 -3.38
N ASN A 170 -33.54 -17.85 -2.74
CA ASN A 170 -34.55 -18.51 -1.91
C ASN A 170 -34.50 -18.09 -0.42
N ILE A 171 -33.63 -17.15 -0.02
CA ILE A 171 -33.63 -16.61 1.35
C ILE A 171 -34.84 -15.68 1.54
N PRO A 172 -35.62 -15.82 2.63
CA PRO A 172 -36.67 -14.85 2.96
C PRO A 172 -36.14 -13.41 2.95
N GLY A 173 -36.88 -12.48 2.35
CA GLY A 173 -36.47 -11.08 2.24
C GLY A 173 -35.26 -10.82 1.32
N TRP A 174 -34.81 -11.80 0.53
CA TRP A 174 -33.71 -11.60 -0.42
C TRP A 174 -34.11 -10.66 -1.56
N ILE A 175 -33.35 -9.59 -1.76
CA ILE A 175 -33.49 -8.68 -2.89
C ILE A 175 -32.40 -9.02 -3.91
N PRO A 176 -32.74 -9.59 -5.09
CA PRO A 176 -31.78 -9.92 -6.12
C PRO A 176 -31.09 -8.69 -6.73
N ILE A 177 -29.88 -8.87 -7.25
CA ILE A 177 -29.22 -7.84 -8.05
C ILE A 177 -30.04 -7.58 -9.32
N ARG A 178 -30.46 -6.34 -9.54
CA ARG A 178 -31.24 -5.96 -10.71
C ARG A 178 -30.41 -6.10 -11.99
N GLU A 179 -31.04 -6.63 -13.05
CA GLU A 179 -30.36 -6.93 -14.32
C GLU A 179 -29.12 -7.83 -14.17
N ARG A 180 -29.13 -8.76 -13.20
CA ARG A 180 -28.04 -9.72 -12.91
C ARG A 180 -27.37 -10.32 -14.15
N ALA A 181 -28.15 -10.82 -15.10
CA ALA A 181 -27.62 -11.43 -16.33
C ALA A 181 -26.91 -10.44 -17.27
N ARG A 182 -27.24 -9.16 -17.20
CA ARG A 182 -26.54 -8.10 -17.93
C ARG A 182 -25.26 -7.71 -17.21
N LEU A 183 -25.29 -7.59 -15.89
CA LEU A 183 -24.10 -7.32 -15.08
C LEU A 183 -23.04 -8.42 -15.26
N ASP A 184 -23.45 -9.70 -15.23
CA ASP A 184 -22.54 -10.84 -15.48
C ASP A 184 -21.88 -10.78 -16.86
N ARG A 185 -22.67 -10.53 -17.92
CA ARG A 185 -22.14 -10.41 -19.29
C ARG A 185 -21.13 -9.28 -19.43
N VAL A 186 -21.41 -8.12 -18.83
CA VAL A 186 -20.52 -6.97 -18.86
C VAL A 186 -19.24 -7.23 -18.05
N ALA A 187 -19.37 -7.85 -16.88
CA ALA A 187 -18.21 -8.25 -16.07
C ALA A 187 -17.35 -9.28 -16.82
N GLN A 188 -17.95 -10.27 -17.48
CA GLN A 188 -17.22 -11.21 -18.33
C GLN A 188 -16.48 -10.51 -19.48
N ALA A 189 -17.15 -9.59 -20.19
CA ALA A 189 -16.51 -8.83 -21.27
C ALA A 189 -15.33 -7.99 -20.76
N CYS A 190 -15.47 -7.40 -19.57
CA CYS A 190 -14.42 -6.63 -18.92
C CYS A 190 -13.22 -7.50 -18.48
N ALA A 191 -13.48 -8.68 -17.90
CA ALA A 191 -12.44 -9.64 -17.55
C ALA A 191 -11.70 -10.16 -18.79
N THR A 192 -12.41 -10.45 -19.88
CA THR A 192 -11.80 -10.85 -21.16
C THR A 192 -10.93 -9.72 -21.72
N PHE A 193 -11.44 -8.49 -21.76
CA PHE A 193 -10.69 -7.31 -22.22
C PHE A 193 -9.39 -7.10 -21.42
N ALA A 194 -9.45 -7.26 -20.10
CA ALA A 194 -8.28 -7.11 -19.24
C ALA A 194 -7.27 -8.27 -19.37
N ARG A 195 -7.72 -9.46 -19.79
CA ARG A 195 -6.88 -10.65 -19.96
C ARG A 195 -5.94 -10.56 -21.17
N ASP A 196 -6.24 -9.69 -22.15
CA ASP A 196 -5.40 -9.52 -23.34
C ASP A 196 -4.02 -8.88 -23.03
N VAL A 197 -3.83 -8.40 -21.79
CA VAL A 197 -2.58 -7.83 -21.29
C VAL A 197 -1.96 -8.77 -20.25
N GLU A 198 -0.65 -8.98 -20.32
CA GLU A 198 0.08 -9.77 -19.32
C GLU A 198 -0.09 -9.12 -17.92
N PRO A 199 -0.52 -9.87 -16.90
CA PRO A 199 -0.83 -9.31 -15.60
C PRO A 199 0.44 -8.85 -14.86
N ASP A 200 0.36 -7.69 -14.23
CA ASP A 200 1.41 -7.13 -13.37
C ASP A 200 0.95 -7.17 -11.92
N TYR A 201 1.38 -8.20 -11.20
CA TYR A 201 1.03 -8.41 -9.80
C TYR A 201 1.84 -7.56 -8.82
N SER A 202 2.75 -6.70 -9.28
CA SER A 202 3.43 -5.74 -8.40
C SER A 202 2.45 -4.75 -7.75
N VAL A 203 1.26 -4.57 -8.35
CA VAL A 203 0.13 -3.81 -7.79
C VAL A 203 -0.29 -4.30 -6.40
N ASP A 204 -0.06 -5.57 -6.07
CA ASP A 204 -0.39 -6.15 -4.76
C ASP A 204 0.43 -5.50 -3.61
N HIS A 205 1.59 -4.91 -3.92
CA HIS A 205 2.39 -4.13 -2.97
C HIS A 205 1.95 -2.67 -2.82
N LYS A 206 1.07 -2.19 -3.70
CA LYS A 206 0.56 -0.82 -3.70
C LYS A 206 -0.69 -0.70 -2.82
N GLY A 207 -1.24 0.51 -2.78
CA GLY A 207 -2.39 0.85 -1.97
C GLY A 207 -2.02 1.42 -0.60
N TRP A 208 -3.00 1.48 0.29
CA TRP A 208 -2.85 2.17 1.55
C TRP A 208 -2.01 1.35 2.52
N ARG A 209 -1.11 2.07 3.20
CA ARG A 209 -0.31 1.56 4.29
C ARG A 209 -0.60 2.44 5.49
N PRO A 210 -0.79 1.86 6.69
CA PRO A 210 -0.86 2.68 7.88
C PRO A 210 0.41 3.54 7.95
N PRO A 211 0.29 4.82 8.32
CA PRO A 211 1.47 5.65 8.51
C PRO A 211 2.38 4.97 9.52
N SER A 212 3.67 4.86 9.20
CA SER A 212 4.65 4.29 10.11
C SER A 212 4.62 5.06 11.42
N ALA A 213 4.34 4.37 12.52
CA ALA A 213 4.38 4.94 13.86
C ALA A 213 5.78 4.76 14.46
N THR A 214 6.12 5.63 15.41
CA THR A 214 7.30 5.45 16.26
C THR A 214 7.14 4.19 17.11
N ILE A 215 8.26 3.55 17.43
CA ILE A 215 8.30 2.51 18.45
C ILE A 215 8.36 3.22 19.79
N ASP A 216 7.21 3.25 20.46
CA ASP A 216 7.02 3.88 21.76
C ASP A 216 7.62 3.00 22.89
N GLY A 217 7.91 3.64 24.03
CA GLY A 217 8.50 3.00 25.20
C GLY A 217 9.95 3.43 25.48
N GLY A 218 10.52 2.88 26.56
CA GLY A 218 11.93 3.12 26.92
C GLY A 218 12.90 2.60 25.85
N PRO A 219 14.17 3.05 25.88
CA PRO A 219 15.17 2.58 24.91
C PRO A 219 15.39 1.08 25.04
N LEU A 220 15.24 0.36 23.93
CA LEU A 220 15.60 -1.06 23.86
C LEU A 220 17.10 -1.26 24.16
N PRO A 221 17.49 -2.39 24.77
CA PRO A 221 18.90 -2.68 25.06
C PRO A 221 19.72 -3.01 23.80
N GLY A 222 21.03 -2.83 23.89
CA GLY A 222 21.99 -3.23 22.85
C GLY A 222 21.70 -2.63 21.47
N ILE A 223 21.93 -3.43 20.43
CA ILE A 223 21.68 -3.06 19.03
C ILE A 223 20.19 -2.78 18.74
N GLY A 224 19.27 -3.38 19.49
CA GLY A 224 17.84 -3.12 19.37
C GLY A 224 17.48 -1.66 19.64
N GLY A 225 18.17 -1.01 20.58
CA GLY A 225 18.02 0.42 20.84
C GLY A 225 18.49 1.31 19.69
N VAL A 226 19.48 0.86 18.92
CA VAL A 226 19.97 1.55 17.72
C VAL A 226 18.95 1.42 16.60
N LEU A 227 18.44 0.21 16.35
CA LEU A 227 17.38 -0.05 15.37
C LEU A 227 16.12 0.77 15.67
N GLN A 228 15.73 0.87 16.94
CA GLN A 228 14.61 1.69 17.39
C GLN A 228 14.81 3.17 17.05
N ALA A 229 15.99 3.73 17.34
CA ALA A 229 16.31 5.12 17.07
C ALA A 229 16.35 5.42 15.56
N GLU A 230 16.97 4.54 14.76
CA GLU A 230 17.01 4.66 13.29
C GLU A 230 15.61 4.59 12.67
N HIS A 231 14.76 3.67 13.14
CA HIS A 231 13.36 3.59 12.72
C HIS A 231 12.57 4.87 13.09
N ASN A 232 12.66 5.32 14.34
CA ASN A 232 11.95 6.53 14.79
C ASN A 232 12.42 7.78 14.06
N MET A 233 13.72 7.90 13.77
CA MET A 233 14.28 8.96 12.94
C MET A 233 13.62 8.94 11.56
N LEU A 234 13.55 7.78 10.89
CA LEU A 234 12.92 7.64 9.57
C LEU A 234 11.43 8.04 9.60
N VAL A 235 10.72 7.66 10.66
CA VAL A 235 9.32 8.08 10.89
C VAL A 235 9.24 9.61 11.01
N HIS A 236 10.12 10.25 11.79
CA HIS A 236 10.12 11.70 11.94
C HIS A 236 10.55 12.44 10.66
N LEU A 237 11.38 11.82 9.81
CA LEU A 237 11.74 12.34 8.48
C LEU A 237 10.58 12.28 7.47
N SER A 238 9.42 11.71 7.81
CA SER A 238 8.19 11.90 7.03
C SER A 238 7.80 13.38 6.89
N LYS A 239 8.19 14.21 7.86
CA LYS A 239 8.04 15.68 7.81
C LYS A 239 9.28 16.33 7.20
N PHE A 240 9.07 17.34 6.38
CA PHE A 240 10.17 18.07 5.74
C PHE A 240 11.03 18.79 6.82
N PRO A 241 12.36 18.56 6.87
CA PRO A 241 13.24 19.18 7.86
C PRO A 241 13.79 20.52 7.38
N THR A 242 14.17 21.39 8.33
CA THR A 242 15.03 22.54 8.04
C THR A 242 16.41 22.08 7.57
N ALA A 243 17.13 22.92 6.81
CA ALA A 243 18.47 22.56 6.29
C ALA A 243 19.45 22.20 7.41
N LEU A 244 19.38 22.91 8.55
CA LEU A 244 20.19 22.62 9.73
C LEU A 244 19.90 21.23 10.31
N ASN A 245 18.61 20.88 10.46
CA ASN A 245 18.24 19.59 11.02
C ASN A 245 18.54 18.44 10.06
N LEU A 246 18.39 18.66 8.74
CA LEU A 246 18.84 17.69 7.74
C LEU A 246 20.35 17.44 7.84
N ARG A 247 21.17 18.50 8.00
CA ARG A 247 22.62 18.36 8.21
C ARG A 247 22.98 17.56 9.46
N ARG A 248 22.25 17.78 10.56
CA ARG A 248 22.41 16.99 11.79
C ARG A 248 22.06 15.51 11.61
N VAL A 249 21.00 15.23 10.86
CA VAL A 249 20.63 13.85 10.50
C VAL A 249 21.73 13.22 9.65
N MET A 250 22.24 13.92 8.62
CA MET A 250 23.34 13.43 7.77
C MET A 250 24.61 13.16 8.56
N ASP A 251 24.98 14.02 9.52
CA ASP A 251 26.14 13.78 10.39
C ASP A 251 25.94 12.59 11.32
N GLY A 252 24.72 12.43 11.88
CA GLY A 252 24.35 11.21 12.61
C GLY A 252 24.55 9.96 11.75
N GLN A 253 23.99 9.94 10.54
CA GLN A 253 24.10 8.82 9.62
C GLN A 253 25.53 8.50 9.20
N ARG A 254 26.37 9.52 8.97
CA ARG A 254 27.81 9.36 8.76
C ARG A 254 28.46 8.59 9.92
N ILE A 255 28.21 9.03 11.16
CA ILE A 255 28.81 8.43 12.35
C ILE A 255 28.28 7.01 12.59
N VAL A 256 26.96 6.78 12.48
CA VAL A 256 26.37 5.44 12.69
C VAL A 256 26.90 4.46 11.64
N SER A 257 27.05 4.86 10.37
CA SER A 257 27.61 4.00 9.32
C SER A 257 29.03 3.56 9.65
N HIS A 258 29.88 4.52 10.04
CA HIS A 258 31.26 4.27 10.45
C HIS A 258 31.34 3.31 11.65
N GLU A 259 30.60 3.63 12.71
CA GLU A 259 30.62 2.85 13.95
C GLU A 259 30.01 1.45 13.78
N ALA A 260 29.05 1.28 12.87
CA ALA A 260 28.46 -0.01 12.53
C ALA A 260 29.45 -0.88 11.75
N ALA A 261 30.19 -0.30 10.79
CA ALA A 261 31.21 -1.02 10.03
C ALA A 261 32.29 -1.62 10.94
N ARG A 262 32.71 -0.87 11.97
CA ARG A 262 33.69 -1.33 12.97
C ARG A 262 33.18 -2.46 13.87
N ARG A 263 31.86 -2.63 13.99
CA ARG A 263 31.21 -3.66 14.82
C ARG A 263 30.75 -4.88 14.02
N ALA A 264 30.82 -4.84 12.69
CA ALA A 264 30.42 -5.94 11.82
C ALA A 264 31.51 -7.00 11.45
N PRO A 265 32.82 -6.87 11.73
CA PRO A 265 33.85 -7.62 10.99
C PRO A 265 33.78 -9.14 11.13
N ASN A 266 33.28 -9.64 12.26
CA ASN A 266 33.19 -11.07 12.52
C ASN A 266 31.82 -11.68 12.15
N VAL A 267 30.81 -10.85 11.96
CA VAL A 267 29.39 -11.28 11.92
C VAL A 267 28.75 -11.04 10.56
N ALA A 268 29.06 -9.89 9.95
CA ALA A 268 28.55 -9.51 8.63
C ALA A 268 29.64 -8.75 7.84
N PRO A 269 30.77 -9.41 7.51
CA PRO A 269 31.88 -8.76 6.81
C PRO A 269 31.48 -8.19 5.45
N GLU A 270 30.45 -8.75 4.81
CA GLU A 270 29.90 -8.29 3.53
C GLU A 270 29.32 -6.86 3.58
N LEU A 271 28.99 -6.35 4.77
CA LEU A 271 28.39 -5.02 4.95
C LEU A 271 29.42 -3.90 5.19
N ILE A 272 30.67 -4.24 5.51
CA ILE A 272 31.69 -3.28 5.94
C ILE A 272 31.98 -2.26 4.84
N GLU A 273 32.34 -2.74 3.64
CA GLU A 273 32.71 -1.88 2.51
C GLU A 273 31.57 -0.92 2.17
N LYS A 274 30.35 -1.46 2.03
CA LYS A 274 29.13 -0.70 1.80
C LYS A 274 28.92 0.40 2.85
N TRP A 275 29.11 0.12 4.13
CA TRP A 275 28.90 1.09 5.20
C TRP A 275 30.00 2.16 5.27
N LEU A 276 31.23 1.82 4.92
CA LEU A 276 32.33 2.79 4.79
C LEU A 276 32.14 3.70 3.57
N GLU A 277 31.67 3.16 2.44
CA GLU A 277 31.26 3.97 1.29
C GLU A 277 30.11 4.91 1.65
N ARG A 278 29.11 4.40 2.38
CA ARG A 278 27.99 5.20 2.89
C ARG A 278 28.47 6.36 3.77
N GLU A 279 29.41 6.11 4.69
CA GLU A 279 30.04 7.16 5.50
C GLU A 279 30.64 8.27 4.61
N GLN A 280 31.43 7.89 3.60
CA GLN A 280 32.08 8.85 2.71
C GLN A 280 31.08 9.66 1.89
N THR A 281 29.98 9.04 1.44
CA THR A 281 28.88 9.72 0.76
C THR A 281 28.22 10.75 1.67
N TYR A 282 27.89 10.40 2.91
CA TYR A 282 27.34 11.38 3.85
C TYR A 282 28.31 12.50 4.21
N LYS A 283 29.62 12.22 4.30
CA LYS A 283 30.64 13.25 4.49
C LYS A 283 30.60 14.29 3.35
N ARG A 284 30.58 13.83 2.10
CA ARG A 284 30.46 14.70 0.92
C ARG A 284 29.17 15.53 0.95
N LEU A 285 28.04 14.92 1.29
CA LEU A 285 26.77 15.65 1.41
C LEU A 285 26.78 16.72 2.49
N ILE A 286 27.43 16.47 3.63
CA ILE A 286 27.58 17.48 4.69
C ILE A 286 28.42 18.66 4.20
N ASP A 287 29.50 18.37 3.48
CA ASP A 287 30.37 19.40 2.89
C ASP A 287 29.59 20.25 1.86
N GLU A 288 28.86 19.60 0.94
CA GLU A 288 28.02 20.27 -0.07
C GLU A 288 26.85 21.06 0.52
N THR A 289 26.35 20.66 1.69
CA THR A 289 25.25 21.36 2.36
C THR A 289 25.70 22.43 3.33
N ARG A 290 27.01 22.70 3.47
CA ARG A 290 27.56 23.66 4.43
C ARG A 290 26.95 25.06 4.30
N ASP A 291 26.83 25.52 3.07
CA ASP A 291 26.31 26.85 2.73
C ASP A 291 24.83 26.83 2.34
N VAL A 292 24.17 25.67 2.48
CA VAL A 292 22.74 25.52 2.25
C VAL A 292 21.96 25.93 3.51
N GLY A 293 21.08 26.92 3.35
CA GLY A 293 20.10 27.38 4.32
C GLY A 293 18.66 27.05 3.93
N GLY A 294 17.78 27.00 4.93
CA GLY A 294 16.35 26.75 4.73
C GLY A 294 15.65 26.62 6.08
N LEU A 295 14.70 27.52 6.34
CA LEU A 295 13.99 27.61 7.62
C LEU A 295 12.61 26.94 7.61
N ILE A 296 12.16 26.49 6.43
CA ILE A 296 10.86 25.82 6.28
C ILE A 296 10.97 24.38 6.79
N GLY A 297 9.95 23.95 7.54
CA GLY A 297 9.84 22.60 8.08
C GLY A 297 10.25 22.46 9.55
N HIS A 298 10.12 21.24 10.08
CA HIS A 298 10.50 20.88 11.44
C HIS A 298 11.17 19.51 11.41
N GLY A 299 12.42 19.43 11.87
CA GLY A 299 13.22 18.19 11.83
C GLY A 299 13.92 17.87 13.14
N GLY A 300 13.58 18.56 14.24
CA GLY A 300 14.28 18.43 15.52
C GLY A 300 14.21 17.02 16.10
N LEU A 301 13.05 16.36 16.01
CA LEU A 301 12.88 14.99 16.50
C LEU A 301 13.69 13.98 15.69
N ALA A 302 13.74 14.11 14.37
CA ALA A 302 14.59 13.27 13.52
C ALA A 302 16.08 13.45 13.87
N ALA A 303 16.53 14.70 14.04
CA ALA A 303 17.90 14.99 14.45
C ALA A 303 18.23 14.45 15.86
N ALA A 304 17.27 14.51 16.79
CA ALA A 304 17.41 13.94 18.12
C ALA A 304 17.54 12.40 18.07
N GLU A 305 16.71 11.74 17.27
CA GLU A 305 16.80 10.28 17.11
C GLU A 305 18.07 9.84 16.38
N ALA A 306 18.57 10.61 15.42
CA ALA A 306 19.90 10.38 14.83
C ALA A 306 21.01 10.46 15.89
N ALA A 307 20.95 11.45 16.79
CA ALA A 307 21.89 11.56 17.90
C ALA A 307 21.74 10.41 18.91
N ASN A 308 20.51 9.94 19.16
CA ASN A 308 20.24 8.77 19.99
C ASN A 308 20.84 7.51 19.39
N ALA A 309 20.69 7.28 18.08
CA ALA A 309 21.27 6.13 17.38
C ALA A 309 22.80 6.10 17.55
N VAL A 310 23.47 7.24 17.34
CA VAL A 310 24.91 7.40 17.58
C VAL A 310 25.28 7.10 19.04
N SER A 311 24.57 7.71 20.00
CA SER A 311 24.85 7.55 21.43
C SER A 311 24.68 6.10 21.88
N ARG A 312 23.63 5.43 21.40
CA ARG A 312 23.33 4.03 21.72
C ARG A 312 24.35 3.10 21.08
N LEU A 313 24.68 3.27 19.80
CA LEU A 313 25.63 2.40 19.10
C LEU A 313 27.03 2.45 19.73
N ARG A 314 27.47 3.63 20.19
CA ARG A 314 28.73 3.78 20.93
C ARG A 314 28.80 2.95 22.22
N ARG A 315 27.65 2.66 22.84
CA ARG A 315 27.54 1.85 24.06
C ARG A 315 27.43 0.35 23.79
N VAL A 316 27.11 -0.06 22.56
CA VAL A 316 27.04 -1.48 22.18
C VAL A 316 28.47 -2.01 22.03
N HIS A 317 28.81 -3.03 22.82
CA HIS A 317 30.07 -3.75 22.66
C HIS A 317 30.04 -4.65 21.42
N VAL A 318 31.19 -4.89 20.78
CA VAL A 318 31.27 -5.75 19.58
C VAL A 318 30.73 -7.16 19.86
N ASP A 319 31.04 -7.69 21.05
CA ASP A 319 30.64 -9.05 21.46
C ASP A 319 29.13 -9.20 21.74
N GLU A 320 28.40 -8.10 21.95
CA GLU A 320 26.94 -8.13 22.12
C GLU A 320 26.21 -8.42 20.80
N ILE A 321 26.89 -8.26 19.66
CA ILE A 321 26.34 -8.55 18.34
C ILE A 321 26.82 -9.94 17.95
N SER A 322 26.03 -10.96 18.30
CA SER A 322 26.39 -12.35 18.05
C SER A 322 25.80 -12.90 16.75
N THR A 323 24.81 -12.23 16.16
CA THR A 323 24.09 -12.72 14.97
C THR A 323 23.98 -11.64 13.88
N PRO A 324 23.91 -12.02 12.60
CA PRO A 324 23.89 -11.06 11.49
C PRO A 324 22.55 -10.37 11.26
N GLU A 325 21.44 -10.89 11.80
CA GLU A 325 20.09 -10.36 11.53
C GLU A 325 19.93 -8.89 11.95
N PRO A 326 20.35 -8.45 13.15
CA PRO A 326 20.24 -7.04 13.54
C PRO A 326 21.06 -6.10 12.65
N LEU A 327 22.22 -6.55 12.15
CA LEU A 327 23.04 -5.77 11.22
C LEU A 327 22.40 -5.67 9.84
N ARG A 328 21.75 -6.75 9.36
CA ARG A 328 20.97 -6.73 8.13
C ARG A 328 19.72 -5.87 8.24
N ASP A 329 19.07 -5.83 9.40
CA ASP A 329 17.94 -4.94 9.63
C ASP A 329 18.38 -3.47 9.71
N LEU A 330 19.55 -3.20 10.29
CA LEU A 330 20.17 -1.88 10.24
C LEU A 330 20.50 -1.46 8.80
N ASP A 331 21.04 -2.37 7.98
CA ASP A 331 21.31 -2.11 6.56
C ASP A 331 20.05 -1.76 5.75
N LYS A 332 18.92 -2.42 6.05
CA LYS A 332 17.62 -2.07 5.46
C LYS A 332 17.17 -0.67 5.88
N LEU A 333 17.37 -0.28 7.14
CA LEU A 333 17.06 1.06 7.64
C LEU A 333 17.96 2.13 7.03
N PHE A 334 19.25 1.85 6.85
CA PHE A 334 20.17 2.70 6.11
C PHE A 334 19.70 2.95 4.69
N THR A 335 19.38 1.89 3.95
CA THR A 335 18.90 1.99 2.57
C THR A 335 17.63 2.85 2.47
N ARG A 336 16.69 2.71 3.41
CA ARG A 336 15.47 3.53 3.47
C ARG A 336 15.76 4.99 3.84
N THR A 337 16.70 5.21 4.75
CA THR A 337 17.13 6.55 5.15
C THR A 337 17.82 7.27 4.00
N ASP A 338 18.68 6.58 3.25
CA ASP A 338 19.39 7.14 2.08
C ASP A 338 18.39 7.61 1.03
N ALA A 339 17.43 6.76 0.69
CA ALA A 339 16.34 7.09 -0.22
C ALA A 339 15.50 8.29 0.29
N ARG A 340 15.22 8.35 1.60
CA ARG A 340 14.43 9.44 2.18
C ARG A 340 15.19 10.76 2.20
N VAL A 341 16.47 10.75 2.58
CA VAL A 341 17.35 11.93 2.55
C VAL A 341 17.46 12.44 1.11
N ALA A 342 17.63 11.55 0.15
CA ALA A 342 17.67 11.91 -1.26
C ALA A 342 16.37 12.61 -1.71
N ALA A 343 15.22 12.01 -1.40
CA ALA A 343 13.92 12.60 -1.73
C ALA A 343 13.70 13.98 -1.09
N ILE A 344 14.16 14.19 0.16
CA ILE A 344 14.07 15.48 0.85
C ILE A 344 14.94 16.54 0.16
N ILE A 345 16.18 16.18 -0.21
CA ILE A 345 17.09 17.10 -0.92
C ILE A 345 16.48 17.48 -2.28
N GLU A 346 15.99 16.50 -3.05
CA GLU A 346 15.38 16.73 -4.35
C GLU A 346 14.12 17.59 -4.24
N GLN A 347 13.23 17.30 -3.27
CA GLN A 347 12.06 18.11 -3.00
C GLN A 347 12.45 19.54 -2.59
N GLY A 348 13.43 19.69 -1.70
CA GLY A 348 13.88 20.99 -1.21
C GLY A 348 14.45 21.89 -2.32
N VAL A 349 15.09 21.29 -3.32
CA VAL A 349 15.56 22.00 -4.51
C VAL A 349 14.41 22.29 -5.47
N ALA A 350 13.58 21.30 -5.80
CA ALA A 350 12.49 21.43 -6.77
C ALA A 350 11.44 22.47 -6.34
N GLU A 351 11.07 22.47 -5.06
CA GLU A 351 10.10 23.39 -4.47
C GLU A 351 10.74 24.70 -3.97
N ARG A 352 12.06 24.89 -4.16
CA ARG A 352 12.81 26.08 -3.74
C ARG A 352 12.71 26.36 -2.23
N LEU A 353 12.76 25.31 -1.42
CA LEU A 353 12.74 25.37 0.05
C LEU A 353 14.15 25.49 0.64
N TYR A 354 15.17 25.08 -0.10
CA TYR A 354 16.58 25.21 0.24
C TYR A 354 17.31 26.21 -0.68
N PHE A 355 18.21 26.98 -0.08
CA PHE A 355 18.92 28.10 -0.71
C PHE A 355 20.41 28.02 -0.39
N VAL A 356 21.28 28.36 -1.34
CA VAL A 356 22.74 28.43 -1.12
C VAL A 356 23.13 29.87 -0.81
N SER A 357 23.96 30.06 0.22
CA SER A 357 24.60 31.35 0.50
C SER A 357 25.74 31.59 -0.49
N VAL A 358 25.65 32.67 -1.27
CA VAL A 358 26.69 33.12 -2.18
C VAL A 358 27.24 34.47 -1.73
N LYS A 359 28.56 34.63 -1.76
CA LYS A 359 29.21 35.92 -1.52
C LYS A 359 29.05 36.79 -2.77
N ALA A 360 28.18 37.79 -2.69
CA ALA A 360 27.98 38.75 -3.77
C ALA A 360 28.85 40.00 -3.54
N PRO A 361 29.57 40.49 -4.58
CA PRO A 361 30.28 41.76 -4.49
C PRO A 361 29.29 42.91 -4.30
N ARG A 362 29.61 43.84 -3.40
CA ARG A 362 28.85 45.08 -3.19
C ARG A 362 29.44 46.17 -4.09
N ILE A 363 28.64 46.67 -5.04
CA ILE A 363 28.94 47.93 -5.73
C ILE A 363 28.54 49.05 -4.78
N VAL A 364 29.52 49.82 -4.29
CA VAL A 364 29.29 51.04 -3.53
C VAL A 364 29.58 52.19 -4.48
N ASP A 365 28.54 52.84 -4.99
CA ASP A 365 28.72 54.05 -5.77
C ASP A 365 29.23 55.17 -4.85
N GLY A 366 30.41 55.71 -5.15
CA GLY A 366 30.83 57.04 -4.67
C GLY A 366 31.88 57.12 -3.55
N THR A 367 32.50 56.03 -3.08
CA THR A 367 33.59 56.14 -2.08
C THR A 367 34.77 55.28 -2.49
N GLY A 368 35.89 55.90 -2.87
CA GLY A 368 37.11 55.29 -3.40
C GLY A 368 37.87 54.36 -2.44
N HIS A 369 37.20 53.37 -1.86
CA HIS A 369 37.80 52.27 -1.13
C HIS A 369 37.99 51.06 -2.08
N LEU A 370 39.20 50.50 -2.09
CA LEU A 370 39.64 49.47 -3.03
C LEU A 370 39.13 48.04 -2.71
N VAL A 371 38.44 47.82 -1.58
CA VAL A 371 37.88 46.49 -1.24
C VAL A 371 36.52 46.64 -0.55
N SER A 372 35.46 46.24 -1.24
CA SER A 372 34.12 46.11 -0.67
C SER A 372 34.00 44.84 0.19
N PRO A 373 33.46 44.89 1.42
CA PRO A 373 33.12 43.67 2.15
C PRO A 373 32.00 42.91 1.42
N GLY A 374 32.25 41.64 1.09
CA GLY A 374 31.27 40.78 0.43
C GLY A 374 30.02 40.59 1.29
N ARG A 375 28.83 40.67 0.69
CA ARG A 375 27.56 40.39 1.38
C ARG A 375 27.08 38.99 0.98
N GLU A 376 26.71 38.19 1.97
CA GLU A 376 26.04 36.91 1.73
C GLU A 376 24.62 37.15 1.19
N ARG A 377 24.29 36.49 0.09
CA ARG A 377 22.94 36.44 -0.49
C ARG A 377 22.52 34.99 -0.61
N TYR A 378 21.28 34.68 -0.23
CA TYR A 378 20.71 33.35 -0.42
C TYR A 378 20.02 33.28 -1.76
N VAL A 379 20.41 32.30 -2.59
CA VAL A 379 19.85 32.10 -3.92
C VAL A 379 19.30 30.67 -4.00
N PRO A 380 18.12 30.44 -4.63
CA PRO A 380 17.60 29.08 -4.82
C PRO A 380 18.63 28.21 -5.50
N ILE A 381 18.63 26.90 -5.27
CA ILE A 381 19.50 25.97 -6.00
C ILE A 381 18.90 25.75 -7.39
N HIS A 382 19.51 26.30 -8.45
CA HIS A 382 18.95 26.20 -9.82
C HIS A 382 19.96 25.71 -10.87
N LEU A 383 21.25 25.65 -10.56
CA LEU A 383 22.29 25.20 -11.50
C LEU A 383 23.32 24.26 -10.82
N PRO A 384 23.85 23.24 -11.53
CA PRO A 384 24.92 22.38 -11.03
C PRO A 384 26.17 23.14 -10.59
N VAL A 385 26.42 24.31 -11.20
CA VAL A 385 27.55 25.20 -10.90
C VAL A 385 27.51 25.73 -9.45
N GLN A 386 26.38 25.62 -8.75
CA GLN A 386 26.20 26.12 -7.39
C GLN A 386 26.48 25.08 -6.30
N THR A 387 26.41 23.78 -6.62
CA THR A 387 26.72 22.66 -5.70
C THR A 387 26.61 21.32 -6.42
N ASP A 388 27.47 20.37 -6.07
CA ASP A 388 27.40 18.97 -6.53
C ASP A 388 26.38 18.12 -5.73
N LEU A 389 25.58 18.77 -4.88
CA LEU A 389 24.58 18.15 -4.01
C LEU A 389 23.60 17.24 -4.76
N LEU A 390 23.02 17.71 -5.88
CA LEU A 390 22.06 16.91 -6.66
C LEU A 390 22.73 15.73 -7.37
N ALA A 391 23.95 15.92 -7.88
CA ALA A 391 24.70 14.86 -8.54
C ALA A 391 25.07 13.75 -7.54
N THR A 392 25.62 14.14 -6.39
CA THR A 392 25.95 13.23 -5.28
C THR A 392 24.70 12.49 -4.80
N THR A 393 23.58 13.19 -4.62
CA THR A 393 22.32 12.59 -4.18
C THR A 393 21.80 11.54 -5.18
N ARG A 394 21.74 11.87 -6.47
CA ARG A 394 21.17 10.98 -7.50
C ARG A 394 22.06 9.79 -7.83
N HIS A 395 23.38 9.97 -7.80
CA HIS A 395 24.31 8.93 -8.23
C HIS A 395 24.87 8.08 -7.09
N GLN A 396 24.82 8.56 -5.84
CA GLN A 396 25.52 7.89 -4.73
C GLN A 396 24.62 7.55 -3.53
N LEU A 397 23.44 8.18 -3.37
CA LEU A 397 22.46 7.78 -2.33
C LEU A 397 21.34 6.87 -2.87
N GLN A 398 21.03 6.93 -4.15
CA GLN A 398 19.98 6.10 -4.74
C GLN A 398 20.59 4.85 -5.38
N PRO A 399 20.40 3.64 -4.80
CA PRO A 399 20.58 2.43 -5.58
C PRO A 399 19.58 2.41 -6.75
N PRO A 400 19.90 1.73 -7.88
CA PRO A 400 18.98 1.63 -8.99
C PRO A 400 17.63 1.09 -8.50
N PRO A 401 16.50 1.63 -8.97
CA PRO A 401 15.19 1.22 -8.49
C PRO A 401 15.02 -0.27 -8.74
N VAL A 402 14.98 -1.05 -7.65
CA VAL A 402 14.63 -2.47 -7.73
C VAL A 402 13.15 -2.52 -8.08
N ALA A 403 12.85 -2.98 -9.30
CA ALA A 403 11.48 -3.21 -9.70
C ALA A 403 10.84 -4.17 -8.69
N PRO A 404 9.72 -3.82 -8.04
CA PRO A 404 9.05 -4.71 -7.12
C PRO A 404 8.64 -5.99 -7.86
N VAL A 405 9.29 -7.10 -7.53
CA VAL A 405 8.96 -8.41 -8.09
C VAL A 405 7.64 -8.87 -7.47
N ALA A 406 6.71 -9.30 -8.31
CA ALA A 406 5.43 -9.85 -7.89
C ALA A 406 5.61 -10.98 -6.84
N PRO A 407 4.73 -11.07 -5.82
CA PRO A 407 4.72 -12.21 -4.92
C PRO A 407 4.45 -13.51 -5.71
N THR A 408 5.19 -14.57 -5.42
CA THR A 408 5.09 -15.85 -6.14
C THR A 408 3.69 -16.48 -6.07
N ALA A 409 2.95 -16.22 -4.98
CA ALA A 409 1.59 -16.72 -4.74
C ALA A 409 0.48 -15.70 -5.10
N ALA A 410 0.80 -14.60 -5.80
CA ALA A 410 -0.19 -13.59 -6.15
C ALA A 410 -1.25 -14.11 -7.14
N ASN A 411 -0.89 -15.09 -7.98
CA ASN A 411 -1.78 -15.64 -9.00
C ASN A 411 -2.75 -16.70 -8.46
N ASP A 412 -2.31 -17.54 -7.52
CA ASP A 412 -3.05 -18.72 -7.05
C ASP A 412 -4.48 -18.40 -6.58
N GLY A 413 -4.64 -17.33 -5.79
CA GLY A 413 -5.97 -16.91 -5.31
C GLY A 413 -6.90 -16.37 -6.40
N ARG A 414 -6.34 -15.83 -7.49
CA ARG A 414 -7.11 -15.34 -8.65
C ARG A 414 -7.62 -16.52 -9.47
N ASP A 415 -6.74 -17.49 -9.73
CA ASP A 415 -7.10 -18.71 -10.46
C ASP A 415 -8.14 -19.54 -9.70
N LEU A 416 -7.99 -19.72 -8.38
CA LEU A 416 -8.95 -20.42 -7.54
C LEU A 416 -10.35 -19.77 -7.54
N LEU A 417 -10.40 -18.43 -7.53
CA LEU A 417 -11.67 -17.70 -7.63
C LEU A 417 -12.31 -17.95 -9.00
N ASN A 418 -11.54 -17.78 -10.08
CA ASN A 418 -12.03 -17.98 -11.43
C ASN A 418 -12.56 -19.41 -11.64
N GLU A 419 -11.83 -20.42 -11.21
CA GLU A 419 -12.29 -21.82 -11.22
C GLU A 419 -13.61 -22.00 -10.46
N SER A 420 -13.73 -21.39 -9.29
CA SER A 420 -14.93 -21.50 -8.43
C SER A 420 -16.15 -20.79 -9.01
N ILE A 421 -15.97 -19.73 -9.80
CA ILE A 421 -17.04 -19.07 -10.56
C ILE A 421 -17.60 -20.01 -11.64
N HIS A 422 -16.71 -20.76 -12.31
CA HIS A 422 -17.07 -21.68 -13.38
C HIS A 422 -17.51 -23.07 -12.89
N HIS A 423 -17.24 -23.41 -11.63
CA HIS A 423 -17.59 -24.70 -11.06
C HIS A 423 -19.12 -24.94 -11.04
N ARG A 424 -19.54 -26.05 -11.64
CA ARG A 424 -20.89 -26.62 -11.50
C ARG A 424 -20.80 -27.95 -10.76
N PRO A 425 -21.60 -28.18 -9.70
CA PRO A 425 -21.64 -29.48 -9.05
C PRO A 425 -22.15 -30.55 -10.04
N PRO A 426 -21.61 -31.78 -10.00
CA PRO A 426 -22.05 -32.85 -10.88
C PRO A 426 -23.55 -33.14 -10.69
N PRO A 427 -24.30 -33.43 -11.77
CA PRO A 427 -25.71 -33.78 -11.67
C PRO A 427 -25.87 -35.04 -10.81
N ARG A 428 -26.93 -35.08 -9.99
CA ARG A 428 -27.24 -36.26 -9.16
C ARG A 428 -27.46 -37.47 -10.09
N SER A 429 -26.59 -38.46 -10.00
CA SER A 429 -26.92 -39.82 -10.41
C SER A 429 -28.05 -40.30 -9.52
N GLY A 430 -29.29 -40.19 -9.99
CA GLY A 430 -30.42 -40.89 -9.37
C GLY A 430 -30.21 -42.39 -9.50
N PRO A 431 -30.67 -43.20 -8.53
CA PRO A 431 -30.59 -44.65 -8.68
C PRO A 431 -31.35 -45.05 -9.95
N ASN A 432 -30.65 -45.73 -10.85
CA ASN A 432 -31.21 -46.31 -12.06
C ASN A 432 -32.44 -47.14 -11.68
N ALA A 433 -33.61 -46.71 -12.19
CA ALA A 433 -34.71 -47.61 -12.44
C ALA A 433 -34.26 -48.57 -13.56
N ALA A 434 -33.58 -49.65 -13.19
CA ALA A 434 -33.45 -50.81 -14.05
C ALA A 434 -34.81 -51.49 -14.13
N ARG A 435 -35.36 -51.50 -15.34
CA ARG A 435 -36.45 -52.39 -15.75
C ARG A 435 -35.99 -53.83 -15.77
#